data_AF-A0A3D5QEA2-F1
#
_entry.id   AF-A0A3D5QEA2-F1
#
_cell.length_a   1.000
_cell.length_b   1.000
_cell.length_c   1.000
_cell.angle_alpha   90.00
_cell.angle_beta   90.00
_cell.angle_gamma   90.00
#
_symmetry.space_group_name_H-M   'P 1'
#
loop_
_entity.id
_entity.type
_entity.pdbx_description
1 polymer ?
#
loop_
_entity_poly.entity_id
_entity_poly.type
_entity_poly.pdbx_seq_one_letter_code
_entity_poly.pdbx_strand_id
1 'polypeptide(L)'
;MKTIHIKKGCDIPLKGAPVQEIRDEAAASEYAVLGDDFIGLKPRFLVSEGDFVKKGDALFLHKKNERIKFTSPVAGEVKRINRGEKRKFLSIVIRKSGDDSVTFNKYSNLNNIPAEDVRNQLLESGLWTSFISRPYGKIADPEAE
;
A
#
# COMPACT_ATOMS: atom_id res chain seq x y z
N MET A 1 -35.61 0.76 -20.64
CA MET A 1 -34.67 0.24 -21.66
C MET A 1 -33.46 -0.33 -20.95
N LYS A 2 -33.14 -1.61 -21.16
CA LYS A 2 -31.98 -2.27 -20.53
C LYS A 2 -30.78 -2.13 -21.46
N THR A 3 -29.80 -1.32 -21.08
CA THR A 3 -28.57 -1.15 -21.86
C THR A 3 -27.68 -2.37 -21.65
N ILE A 4 -27.52 -3.20 -22.69
CA ILE A 4 -26.64 -4.38 -22.65
C ILE A 4 -25.29 -3.97 -23.26
N HIS A 5 -24.26 -3.88 -22.41
CA HIS A 5 -22.89 -3.62 -22.84
C HIS A 5 -22.19 -4.94 -23.18
N ILE A 6 -22.08 -5.25 -24.48
CA ILE A 6 -21.29 -6.40 -24.95
C ILE A 6 -19.83 -5.96 -25.08
N LYS A 7 -18.95 -6.53 -24.24
CA LYS A 7 -17.49 -6.32 -24.34
C LYS A 7 -16.92 -7.31 -25.36
N LYS A 8 -16.18 -6.83 -26.37
CA LYS A 8 -15.47 -7.67 -27.36
C LYS A 8 -14.17 -8.24 -26.77
N GLY A 9 -14.27 -9.00 -25.69
CA GLY A 9 -13.15 -9.73 -25.10
C GLY A 9 -13.04 -11.14 -25.68
N CYS A 10 -11.82 -11.68 -25.77
CA CYS A 10 -11.59 -13.10 -26.01
C CYS A 10 -11.27 -13.76 -24.67
N ASP A 11 -11.96 -14.85 -24.34
CA ASP A 11 -11.65 -15.63 -23.14
C ASP A 11 -10.33 -16.37 -23.33
N ILE A 12 -9.41 -16.23 -22.37
CA ILE A 12 -8.10 -16.88 -22.42
C ILE A 12 -8.22 -18.24 -21.70
N PRO A 13 -8.12 -19.39 -22.40
CA PRO A 13 -8.26 -20.70 -21.79
C PRO A 13 -6.99 -21.10 -21.01
N LEU A 14 -6.91 -20.65 -19.75
CA LEU A 14 -5.83 -21.03 -18.84
C LEU A 14 -6.23 -22.25 -18.00
N LYS A 15 -5.33 -23.25 -17.94
CA LYS A 15 -5.46 -24.39 -17.01
C LYS A 15 -4.99 -23.97 -15.62
N GLY A 16 -5.53 -24.61 -14.58
CA GLY A 16 -5.14 -24.36 -13.18
C GLY A 16 -5.97 -23.30 -12.46
N ALA A 17 -7.25 -23.16 -12.81
CA ALA A 17 -8.16 -22.27 -12.07
C ALA A 17 -8.20 -22.68 -10.58
N PRO A 18 -8.07 -21.72 -9.65
CA PRO A 18 -8.08 -22.03 -8.23
C PRO A 18 -9.49 -22.42 -7.78
N VAL A 19 -9.56 -23.32 -6.80
CA VAL A 19 -10.81 -23.61 -6.09
C VAL A 19 -11.26 -22.33 -5.38
N GLN A 20 -12.53 -21.96 -5.55
CA GLN A 20 -13.10 -20.72 -4.99
C GLN A 20 -13.48 -20.91 -3.51
N GLU A 21 -12.50 -21.32 -2.70
CA GLU A 21 -12.62 -21.56 -1.27
C GLU A 21 -11.53 -20.77 -0.52
N ILE A 22 -11.90 -20.14 0.60
CA ILE A 22 -10.95 -19.46 1.48
C ILE A 22 -10.49 -20.48 2.53
N ARG A 23 -9.18 -20.66 2.66
CA ARG A 23 -8.57 -21.56 3.65
C ARG A 23 -7.69 -20.74 4.58
N ASP A 24 -7.69 -21.10 5.85
CA ASP A 24 -6.75 -20.53 6.82
C ASP A 24 -5.37 -21.14 6.60
N GLU A 25 -4.44 -20.33 6.12
CA GLU A 25 -3.04 -20.71 5.94
C GLU A 25 -2.16 -20.05 7.01
N ALA A 26 -0.98 -20.64 7.25
CA ALA A 26 -0.02 -20.08 8.19
C ALA A 26 0.42 -18.68 7.72
N ALA A 27 0.36 -17.70 8.64
CA ALA A 27 0.83 -16.36 8.36
C ALA A 27 2.33 -16.37 7.97
N ALA A 28 2.67 -15.57 6.96
CA ALA A 28 4.07 -15.39 6.57
C ALA A 28 4.89 -14.81 7.73
N SER A 29 6.15 -15.20 7.84
CA SER A 29 7.08 -14.67 8.85
C SER A 29 7.73 -13.35 8.42
N GLU A 30 7.80 -13.11 7.11
CA GLU A 30 8.42 -11.92 6.50
C GLU A 30 7.47 -11.32 5.46
N TYR A 31 7.37 -10.00 5.50
CA TYR A 31 6.55 -9.20 4.59
C TYR A 31 7.44 -8.16 3.92
N ALA A 32 7.07 -7.71 2.72
CA ALA A 32 7.84 -6.70 2.02
C ALA A 32 6.96 -5.65 1.33
N VAL A 33 7.44 -4.42 1.32
CA VAL A 33 6.92 -3.34 0.47
C VAL A 33 7.88 -3.15 -0.68
N LEU A 34 7.38 -3.25 -1.91
CA LEU A 34 8.18 -3.16 -3.13
C LEU A 34 8.17 -1.74 -3.69
N GLY A 35 9.33 -1.26 -4.13
CA GLY A 35 9.45 0.04 -4.79
C GLY A 35 8.85 0.05 -6.19
N ASP A 36 8.90 -1.09 -6.88
CA ASP A 36 8.46 -1.21 -8.28
C ASP A 36 6.94 -1.23 -8.45
N ASP A 37 6.18 -1.42 -7.36
CA ASP A 37 4.71 -1.33 -7.37
C ASP A 37 4.23 0.12 -7.60
N PHE A 38 5.10 1.11 -7.40
CA PHE A 38 4.74 2.53 -7.43
C PHE A 38 5.47 3.28 -8.55
N ILE A 39 4.72 3.57 -9.63
CA ILE A 39 5.24 4.24 -10.82
C ILE A 39 5.75 5.66 -10.49
N GLY A 40 7.03 5.91 -10.75
CA GLY A 40 7.66 7.22 -10.56
C GLY A 40 8.02 7.56 -9.11
N LEU A 41 7.98 6.57 -8.22
CA LEU A 41 8.35 6.73 -6.82
C LEU A 41 9.81 7.21 -6.66
N LYS A 42 9.97 8.23 -5.83
CA LYS A 42 11.26 8.70 -5.31
C LYS A 42 11.19 8.60 -3.79
N PRO A 43 11.78 7.56 -3.16
CA PRO A 43 11.61 7.33 -1.74
C PRO A 43 12.52 8.26 -0.90
N ARG A 44 11.97 8.75 0.21
CA ARG A 44 12.70 9.31 1.36
C ARG A 44 12.46 8.37 2.54
N PHE A 45 13.46 7.57 2.89
CA PHE A 45 13.36 6.60 3.97
C PHE A 45 13.26 7.30 5.32
N LEU A 46 12.39 6.78 6.18
CA LEU A 46 12.23 7.20 7.57
C LEU A 46 12.77 6.15 8.56
N VAL A 47 13.04 4.94 8.07
CA VAL A 47 13.53 3.80 8.85
C VAL A 47 14.88 3.30 8.31
N SER A 48 15.61 2.61 9.18
CA SER A 48 16.86 1.90 8.92
C SER A 48 16.72 0.40 9.22
N GLU A 49 17.68 -0.39 8.76
CA GLU A 49 17.75 -1.81 9.13
C GLU A 49 17.97 -1.94 10.65
N GLY A 50 17.22 -2.84 11.30
CA GLY A 50 17.20 -3.03 12.75
C GLY A 50 16.14 -2.21 13.50
N ASP A 51 15.47 -1.26 12.83
CA ASP A 51 14.39 -0.49 13.47
C ASP A 51 13.15 -1.35 13.71
N PHE A 52 12.50 -1.14 14.86
CA PHE A 52 11.20 -1.72 15.16
C PHE A 52 10.08 -0.79 14.70
N VAL A 53 9.12 -1.35 13.97
CA VAL A 53 7.98 -0.63 13.39
C VAL A 53 6.67 -1.29 13.82
N LYS A 54 5.63 -0.49 14.02
CA LYS A 54 4.26 -0.95 14.24
C LYS A 54 3.54 -1.07 12.91
N LYS A 55 2.46 -1.86 12.88
CA LYS A 55 1.54 -1.83 11.74
C LYS A 55 0.98 -0.42 11.57
N GLY A 56 1.13 0.15 10.39
CA GLY A 56 0.73 1.52 10.08
C GLY A 56 1.80 2.59 10.28
N ASP A 57 2.98 2.27 10.82
CA ASP A 57 4.09 3.24 10.91
C ASP A 57 4.67 3.53 9.52
N ALA A 58 5.09 4.77 9.28
CA ALA A 58 5.65 5.19 8.00
C ALA A 58 7.08 4.68 7.80
N LEU A 59 7.30 3.92 6.72
CA LEU A 59 8.60 3.39 6.32
C LEU A 59 9.38 4.39 5.46
N PHE A 60 8.68 4.98 4.49
CA PHE A 60 9.24 5.99 3.60
C PHE A 60 8.14 6.89 3.04
N LEU A 61 8.56 8.02 2.49
CA LEU A 61 7.70 9.03 1.88
C LEU A 61 8.04 9.21 0.40
N HIS A 62 7.11 9.76 -0.37
CA HIS A 62 7.44 10.23 -1.71
C HIS A 62 8.09 11.62 -1.65
N LYS A 63 9.34 11.76 -2.11
CA LYS A 63 10.06 13.05 -2.13
C LYS A 63 9.34 14.18 -2.87
N LYS A 64 8.48 13.87 -3.85
CA LYS A 64 7.73 14.91 -4.58
C LYS A 64 6.51 15.40 -3.81
N ASN A 65 5.91 14.53 -3.00
CA ASN A 65 4.75 14.85 -2.17
C ASN A 65 4.89 14.08 -0.85
N GLU A 66 5.40 14.78 0.16
CA GLU A 66 5.75 14.17 1.45
C GLU A 66 4.53 13.79 2.30
N ARG A 67 3.32 14.25 1.91
CA ARG A 67 2.06 13.80 2.53
C ARG A 67 1.77 12.33 2.23
N ILE A 68 2.28 11.81 1.11
CA ILE A 68 2.09 10.41 0.72
C ILE A 68 3.06 9.54 1.49
N LYS A 69 2.53 8.83 2.49
CA LYS A 69 3.27 7.89 3.34
C LYS A 69 3.11 6.46 2.84
N PHE A 70 4.19 5.68 2.93
CA PHE A 70 4.18 4.24 2.71
C PHE A 70 4.42 3.57 4.04
N THR A 71 3.43 2.83 4.52
CA THR A 71 3.38 2.34 5.88
C THR A 71 3.68 0.85 5.98
N SER A 72 4.04 0.40 7.18
CA SER A 72 4.29 -1.02 7.43
C SER A 72 2.98 -1.83 7.46
N PRO A 73 2.89 -2.94 6.71
CA PRO A 73 1.73 -3.82 6.76
C PRO A 73 1.66 -4.63 8.06
N VAL A 74 2.77 -4.79 8.78
CA VAL A 74 2.86 -5.61 10.01
C VAL A 74 3.71 -4.92 11.09
N ALA A 75 3.49 -5.30 12.35
CA ALA A 75 4.44 -4.97 13.41
C ALA A 75 5.65 -5.90 13.34
N GLY A 76 6.84 -5.35 13.59
CA GLY A 76 8.06 -6.14 13.65
C GLY A 76 9.33 -5.34 13.40
N GLU A 77 10.37 -6.04 12.95
CA GLU A 77 11.70 -5.48 12.75
C GLU A 77 12.00 -5.31 11.26
N VAL A 78 12.56 -4.16 10.88
CA VAL A 78 13.06 -3.91 9.52
C VAL A 78 14.31 -4.73 9.30
N LYS A 79 14.15 -5.89 8.67
CA LYS A 79 15.23 -6.84 8.44
C LYS A 79 16.22 -6.34 7.40
N ARG A 80 15.72 -5.85 6.26
CA ARG A 80 16.55 -5.46 5.10
C ARG A 80 15.92 -4.34 4.28
N ILE A 81 16.74 -3.43 3.79
CA ILE A 81 16.37 -2.39 2.82
C ILE A 81 17.18 -2.65 1.54
N ASN A 82 16.57 -3.41 0.63
CA ASN A 82 17.22 -3.84 -0.60
C ASN A 82 17.31 -2.69 -1.61
N ARG A 83 18.51 -2.47 -2.13
CA ARG A 83 18.80 -1.50 -3.19
C ARG A 83 19.49 -2.19 -4.36
N GLY A 84 19.04 -1.87 -5.56
CA GLY A 84 19.60 -2.35 -6.82
C GLY A 84 20.62 -1.40 -7.42
N GLU A 85 20.85 -1.56 -8.71
CA GLU A 85 21.77 -0.73 -9.49
C GLU A 85 21.46 0.77 -9.35
N LYS A 86 22.49 1.62 -9.30
CA LYS A 86 22.37 3.07 -9.07
C LYS A 86 21.56 3.43 -7.82
N ARG A 87 21.58 2.56 -6.80
CA ARG A 87 20.83 2.68 -5.54
C ARG A 87 19.31 2.74 -5.74
N LYS A 88 18.79 2.13 -6.82
CA LYS A 88 17.34 1.97 -7.04
C LYS A 88 16.72 1.25 -5.84
N PHE A 89 15.63 1.78 -5.29
CA PHE A 89 14.91 1.11 -4.20
C PHE A 89 14.19 -0.13 -4.76
N LEU A 90 14.41 -1.30 -4.14
CA LEU A 90 13.77 -2.55 -4.53
C LEU A 90 12.70 -2.95 -3.52
N SER A 91 13.07 -3.14 -2.25
CA SER A 91 12.13 -3.58 -1.23
C SER A 91 12.58 -3.23 0.18
N ILE A 92 11.63 -3.03 1.09
CA ILE A 92 11.86 -3.11 2.54
C ILE A 92 11.25 -4.41 3.02
N VAL A 93 12.06 -5.25 3.66
CA VAL A 93 11.63 -6.52 4.24
C VAL A 93 11.48 -6.36 5.75
N ILE A 94 10.34 -6.77 6.27
CA ILE A 94 9.95 -6.64 7.67
C ILE A 94 9.68 -8.04 8.19
N ARG A 95 10.39 -8.42 9.25
CA ARG A 95 10.14 -9.67 9.96
C ARG A 95 9.03 -9.42 10.97
N LYS A 96 7.91 -10.12 10.83
CA LYS A 96 6.76 -9.96 11.72
C LYS A 96 7.16 -10.32 13.15
N SER A 97 6.88 -9.43 14.09
CA SER A 97 7.06 -9.65 15.53
C SER A 97 6.08 -8.77 16.30
N GLY A 98 5.23 -9.40 17.13
CA GLY A 98 4.15 -8.71 17.84
C GLY A 98 2.99 -8.30 16.92
N ASP A 99 2.01 -7.61 17.50
CA ASP A 99 0.78 -7.19 16.83
C ASP A 99 0.47 -5.69 17.04
N ASP A 100 1.47 -4.92 17.46
CA ASP A 100 1.34 -3.48 17.70
C ASP A 100 0.86 -2.74 16.44
N SER A 101 -0.04 -1.79 16.63
CA SER A 101 -0.59 -1.01 15.53
C SER A 101 -0.80 0.45 15.90
N VAL A 102 -0.53 1.33 14.95
CA VAL A 102 -1.01 2.71 15.00
C VAL A 102 -2.54 2.71 14.92
N THR A 103 -3.18 3.48 15.78
CA THR A 103 -4.63 3.67 15.78
C THR A 103 -4.99 4.99 15.13
N PHE A 104 -6.13 5.00 14.44
CA PHE A 104 -6.69 6.17 13.79
C PHE A 104 -8.11 6.42 14.30
N ASN A 105 -8.69 7.56 13.93
CA ASN A 105 -10.05 7.88 14.32
C ASN A 105 -11.02 6.83 13.78
N LYS A 106 -11.94 6.40 14.65
CA LYS A 106 -13.03 5.51 14.29
C LYS A 106 -14.30 6.33 14.20
N TYR A 107 -15.03 6.16 13.11
CA TYR A 107 -16.28 6.88 12.87
C TYR A 107 -17.42 5.87 12.87
N SER A 108 -18.49 6.17 13.61
CA SER A 108 -19.72 5.38 13.60
C SER A 108 -20.61 5.65 12.38
N ASN A 109 -20.50 6.86 11.81
CA ASN A 109 -21.21 7.26 10.59
C ASN A 109 -20.21 7.81 9.56
N LEU A 110 -20.06 7.10 8.45
CA LEU A 110 -19.12 7.46 7.38
C LEU A 110 -19.64 8.56 6.44
N ASN A 111 -20.94 8.85 6.44
CA ASN A 111 -21.54 9.79 5.50
C ASN A 111 -21.33 11.27 5.88
N ASN A 112 -20.99 11.54 7.15
CA ASN A 112 -20.89 12.89 7.69
C ASN A 112 -19.44 13.32 8.01
N ILE A 113 -18.45 12.63 7.45
CA ILE A 113 -17.04 12.97 7.66
C ILE A 113 -16.62 14.02 6.63
N PRO A 114 -16.01 15.15 7.05
CA PRO A 114 -15.42 16.09 6.11
C PRO A 114 -14.42 15.41 5.16
N ALA A 115 -14.46 15.77 3.88
CA ALA A 115 -13.57 15.16 2.88
C ALA A 115 -12.09 15.30 3.24
N GLU A 116 -11.68 16.43 3.82
CA GLU A 116 -10.31 16.66 4.29
C GLU A 116 -9.91 15.69 5.40
N ASP A 117 -10.80 15.37 6.33
CA ASP A 117 -10.51 14.43 7.42
C ASP A 117 -10.32 13.00 6.88
N VAL A 118 -11.16 12.60 5.93
CA VAL A 118 -11.02 11.32 5.22
C VAL A 118 -9.68 11.27 4.48
N ARG A 119 -9.36 12.31 3.71
CA ARG A 119 -8.09 12.41 2.97
C ARG A 119 -6.90 12.33 3.91
N ASN A 120 -6.91 13.09 5.00
CA ASN A 120 -5.83 13.10 5.99
C ASN A 120 -5.65 11.73 6.64
N GLN A 121 -6.72 11.07 7.06
CA GLN A 121 -6.63 9.74 7.66
C GLN A 121 -6.10 8.69 6.67
N LEU A 122 -6.49 8.77 5.39
CA LEU A 122 -5.98 7.88 4.35
C LEU A 122 -4.50 8.12 4.04
N LEU A 123 -4.05 9.38 4.08
CA LEU A 123 -2.65 9.74 3.90
C LEU A 123 -1.79 9.29 5.08
N GLU A 124 -2.26 9.54 6.30
CA GLU A 124 -1.55 9.17 7.53
C GLU A 124 -1.44 7.66 7.71
N SER A 125 -2.49 6.92 7.37
CA SER A 125 -2.47 5.44 7.41
C SER A 125 -1.66 4.80 6.28
N GLY A 126 -1.31 5.57 5.24
CA GLY A 126 -0.67 5.08 4.02
C GLY A 126 -1.61 4.39 3.02
N LEU A 127 -2.90 4.27 3.34
CA LEU A 127 -3.88 3.60 2.49
C LEU A 127 -4.19 4.40 1.20
N TRP A 128 -3.88 5.69 1.18
CA TRP A 128 -4.00 6.55 -0.01
C TRP A 128 -3.27 5.99 -1.24
N THR A 129 -2.19 5.23 -1.02
CA THR A 129 -1.41 4.58 -2.09
C THR A 129 -2.21 3.56 -2.92
N SER A 130 -3.40 3.15 -2.44
CA SER A 130 -4.34 2.30 -3.16
C SER A 130 -5.04 3.02 -4.32
N PHE A 131 -5.10 4.36 -4.29
CA PHE A 131 -5.73 5.14 -5.37
C PHE A 131 -4.75 5.35 -6.52
N ILE A 132 -5.15 4.84 -7.70
CA ILE A 132 -4.36 4.91 -8.91
C ILE A 132 -5.07 5.79 -9.93
N SER A 133 -4.46 6.94 -10.23
CA SER A 133 -4.92 7.86 -11.27
C SER A 133 -4.89 7.20 -12.66
N ARG A 134 -5.83 7.59 -13.51
CA ARG A 134 -5.84 7.28 -14.95
C ARG A 134 -5.59 8.57 -15.73
N PRO A 135 -4.89 8.53 -16.87
CA PRO A 135 -4.46 7.34 -17.63
C PRO A 135 -3.12 6.72 -17.19
N TYR A 136 -2.30 7.44 -16.41
CA TYR A 136 -0.88 7.09 -16.24
C TYR A 136 -0.56 6.02 -15.17
N GLY A 137 -1.55 5.55 -14.42
CA GLY A 137 -1.33 4.48 -13.44
C GLY A 137 -0.49 4.88 -12.22
N LYS A 138 -0.39 6.17 -11.92
CA LYS A 138 0.39 6.69 -10.78
C LYS A 138 -0.50 6.87 -9.56
N ILE A 139 0.09 6.89 -8.36
CA ILE A 139 -0.62 7.26 -7.13
C ILE A 139 -1.33 8.60 -7.36
N ALA A 140 -2.60 8.67 -6.97
CA ALA A 140 -3.41 9.89 -7.11
C ALA A 140 -2.78 11.04 -6.34
N ASP A 141 -2.75 12.23 -6.94
CA ASP A 141 -2.32 13.44 -6.26
C ASP A 141 -3.39 13.86 -5.24
N PRO A 142 -3.05 13.97 -3.94
CA PRO A 142 -4.02 14.40 -2.93
C PRO A 142 -4.61 15.78 -3.15
N GLU A 143 -3.89 16.66 -3.87
CA GLU A 143 -4.32 18.04 -4.16
C GLU A 143 -5.06 18.17 -5.50
N ALA A 144 -5.16 17.09 -6.28
CA ALA A 144 -5.95 17.14 -7.51
C ALA A 144 -7.45 17.23 -7.16
N GLU A 145 -8.14 18.19 -7.79
CA GLU A 145 -9.61 18.29 -7.79
C GLU A 145 -10.27 17.18 -8.62
#